data_AF-A0A8T4SIY7-F1
#
_entry.id   AF-A0A8T4SIY7-F1
#
_cell.length_a   1.000
_cell.length_b   1.000
_cell.length_c   1.000
_cell.angle_alpha   90.00
_cell.angle_beta   90.00
_cell.angle_gamma   90.00
#
_symmetry.space_group_name_H-M   'P 1'
#
loop_
_entity.id
_entity.type
_entity.pdbx_description
1 polymer ?
#
loop_
_entity_poly.entity_id
_entity_poly.type
_entity_poly.pdbx_seq_one_letter_code
_entity_poly.pdbx_strand_id
1 'polypeptide(L)'
;MPPFLNFIGKPAPAKGLNPNNFIITANLHHHLFEDELFQLEKLKDIPPLALNTNNPLLLYPGSGSDILYPLFFLEHLINNLKQVTLVFIDQNYHLRMIKSILEDLGLSFSEENNFLNFYWKNLLVKLEFIVGNIFSLELPAFDIYFERKFAIFKEYHELYEANIFNNLNVGGIIISDYGFKKCKLEQIGCPKELSAYGEMIVGRKIT
;
A
#
# COMPACT_ATOMS: atom_id res chain seq x y z
N MET A 1 3.00 15.08 -21.23
CA MET A 1 3.47 14.27 -20.07
C MET A 1 3.92 15.25 -19.00
N PRO A 2 3.34 15.25 -17.79
CA PRO A 2 3.89 16.01 -16.69
C PRO A 2 5.28 15.45 -16.34
N PRO A 3 6.21 16.29 -15.86
CA PRO A 3 7.55 15.84 -15.48
C PRO A 3 7.44 14.84 -14.33
N PHE A 4 8.06 13.67 -14.49
CA PHE A 4 8.27 12.74 -13.38
C PHE A 4 9.11 13.48 -12.32
N LEU A 5 8.63 13.50 -11.07
CA LEU A 5 9.45 13.86 -9.92
C LEU A 5 10.59 12.85 -9.83
N ASN A 6 11.76 13.18 -10.40
CA ASN A 6 12.97 12.38 -10.28
C ASN A 6 13.55 12.56 -8.87
N PHE A 7 12.94 11.89 -7.90
CA PHE A 7 13.42 11.86 -6.53
C PHE A 7 14.54 10.83 -6.40
N ILE A 8 15.78 11.28 -6.24
CA ILE A 8 16.91 10.39 -5.91
C ILE A 8 16.99 10.33 -4.39
N GLY A 9 16.65 9.19 -3.80
CA GLY A 9 16.62 9.02 -2.34
C GLY A 9 17.95 9.39 -1.67
N LYS A 10 17.89 10.14 -0.58
CA LYS A 10 19.08 10.50 0.21
C LYS A 10 19.43 9.38 1.19
N PRO A 11 20.69 9.30 1.67
CA PRO A 11 21.02 8.41 2.78
C PRO A 11 20.21 8.83 4.01
N ALA A 12 19.53 7.86 4.62
CA ALA A 12 18.66 8.05 5.77
C ALA A 12 19.04 7.01 6.84
N PRO A 13 19.72 7.41 7.93
CA PRO A 13 20.13 6.47 8.97
C PRO A 13 18.95 6.05 9.86
N ALA A 14 18.93 4.79 10.29
CA ALA A 14 17.96 4.32 11.28
C ALA A 14 18.13 5.07 12.61
N LYS A 15 17.02 5.60 13.14
CA LYS A 15 16.97 6.38 14.40
C LYS A 15 16.15 5.70 15.49
N GLY A 16 15.68 4.47 15.26
CA GLY A 16 14.81 3.73 16.15
C GLY A 16 13.33 4.09 15.98
N LEU A 17 12.48 3.43 16.76
CA LEU A 17 11.03 3.64 16.72
C LEU A 17 10.63 4.77 17.66
N ASN A 18 9.82 5.71 17.15
CA ASN A 18 9.19 6.73 17.98
C ASN A 18 7.70 6.88 17.62
N PRO A 19 6.77 6.42 18.48
CA PRO A 19 5.33 6.56 18.24
C PRO A 19 4.83 8.01 18.38
N ASN A 20 5.65 8.91 18.92
CA ASN A 20 5.30 10.30 19.16
C ASN A 20 5.78 11.25 18.06
N ASN A 21 6.33 10.73 16.95
CA ASN A 21 6.69 11.58 15.82
C ASN A 21 5.43 12.18 15.19
N PHE A 22 5.52 13.46 14.84
CA PHE A 22 4.48 14.15 14.09
C PHE A 22 4.84 14.12 12.61
N ILE A 23 3.88 13.71 11.78
CA ILE A 23 4.04 13.78 10.33
C ILE A 23 4.09 15.26 9.92
N ILE A 24 5.17 15.66 9.27
CA ILE A 24 5.33 17.00 8.71
C ILE A 24 4.49 17.07 7.43
N THR A 25 3.20 17.38 7.58
CA THR A 25 2.22 17.36 6.47
C THR A 25 2.59 18.27 5.31
N ALA A 26 3.27 19.39 5.58
CA ALA A 26 3.79 20.28 4.54
C ALA A 26 4.72 19.57 3.54
N ASN A 27 5.42 18.52 3.98
CA ASN A 27 6.35 17.77 3.13
C ASN A 27 5.67 16.69 2.29
N LEU A 28 4.36 16.43 2.49
CA LEU A 28 3.60 15.51 1.62
C LEU A 28 3.60 15.98 0.16
N HIS A 29 3.55 17.29 -0.07
CA HIS A 29 3.57 17.90 -1.40
C HIS A 29 4.90 17.69 -2.17
N HIS A 30 5.97 17.25 -1.49
CA HIS A 30 7.22 16.87 -2.16
C HIS A 30 7.17 15.46 -2.76
N HIS A 31 6.21 14.64 -2.35
CA HIS A 31 6.13 13.23 -2.69
C HIS A 31 4.82 12.84 -3.38
N LEU A 32 3.78 13.67 -3.24
CA LEU A 32 2.46 13.51 -3.85
C LEU A 32 2.08 14.78 -4.59
N PHE A 33 1.49 14.64 -5.76
CA PHE A 33 0.93 15.80 -6.45
C PHE A 33 -0.31 16.34 -5.71
N GLU A 34 -0.65 17.62 -5.95
CA GLU A 34 -1.76 18.27 -5.24
C GLU A 34 -3.11 17.63 -5.55
N ASP A 35 -3.31 17.21 -6.80
CA ASP A 35 -4.50 16.47 -7.24
C ASP A 35 -4.59 15.08 -6.59
N GLU A 36 -3.46 14.40 -6.42
CA GLU A 36 -3.36 13.13 -5.69
C GLU A 36 -3.77 13.29 -4.21
N LEU A 37 -3.29 14.34 -3.54
CA LEU A 37 -3.67 14.65 -2.15
C LEU A 37 -5.17 14.94 -2.04
N PHE A 38 -5.72 15.75 -2.96
CA PHE A 38 -7.16 16.04 -3.01
C PHE A 38 -8.00 14.78 -3.24
N GLN A 39 -7.54 13.86 -4.10
CA GLN A 39 -8.22 12.58 -4.30
C GLN A 39 -8.25 11.74 -3.02
N LEU A 40 -7.13 11.68 -2.28
CA LEU A 40 -7.03 10.90 -1.04
C LEU A 40 -8.00 11.40 0.05
N GLU A 41 -8.41 12.67 0.04
CA GLU A 41 -9.42 13.16 0.99
C GLU A 41 -10.77 12.45 0.86
N LYS A 42 -11.09 11.95 -0.35
CA LYS A 42 -12.33 11.22 -0.64
C LYS A 42 -12.37 9.83 0.02
N LEU A 43 -11.26 9.34 0.57
CA LEU A 43 -11.26 8.10 1.37
C LEU A 43 -12.20 8.20 2.58
N LYS A 44 -12.46 9.42 3.07
CA LYS A 44 -13.39 9.70 4.19
C LYS A 44 -14.85 9.34 3.85
N ASP A 45 -15.19 9.27 2.57
CA ASP A 45 -16.54 8.94 2.11
C ASP A 45 -16.80 7.43 2.06
N ILE A 46 -15.75 6.62 2.22
CA ILE A 46 -15.84 5.16 2.21
C ILE A 46 -16.09 4.68 3.65
N PRO A 47 -17.12 3.84 3.89
CA PRO A 47 -17.35 3.30 5.22
C PRO A 47 -16.15 2.44 5.65
N PRO A 48 -15.72 2.55 6.91
CA PRO A 48 -14.58 1.80 7.37
C PRO A 48 -14.89 0.31 7.43
N LEU A 49 -13.87 -0.48 7.16
CA LEU A 49 -13.88 -1.92 7.02
C LEU A 49 -13.22 -2.56 8.24
N ALA A 50 -13.69 -3.76 8.57
CA ALA A 50 -13.14 -4.57 9.63
C ALA A 50 -12.42 -5.80 9.04
N LEU A 51 -11.24 -6.07 9.57
CA LEU A 51 -10.49 -7.30 9.30
C LEU A 51 -10.66 -8.29 10.44
N ASN A 52 -10.58 -9.57 10.14
CA ASN A 52 -10.69 -10.66 11.12
C ASN A 52 -9.33 -10.97 11.81
N THR A 53 -8.39 -10.02 11.78
CA THR A 53 -7.03 -10.18 12.32
C THR A 53 -6.53 -8.86 12.89
N ASN A 54 -5.69 -8.96 13.93
CA ASN A 54 -5.07 -7.80 14.57
C ASN A 54 -3.72 -7.42 13.92
N ASN A 55 -3.13 -8.32 13.13
CA ASN A 55 -1.84 -8.14 12.48
C ASN A 55 -1.93 -8.50 10.99
N PRO A 56 -2.73 -7.77 10.19
CA PRO A 56 -2.92 -8.10 8.79
C PRO A 56 -1.61 -8.00 7.98
N LEU A 57 -1.52 -8.86 6.98
CA LEU A 57 -0.52 -8.76 5.92
C LEU A 57 -1.15 -8.07 4.70
N LEU A 58 -0.52 -6.98 4.26
CA LEU A 58 -0.83 -6.29 3.02
C LEU A 58 0.22 -6.62 1.96
N LEU A 59 -0.21 -7.19 0.84
CA LEU A 59 0.62 -7.45 -0.33
C LEU A 59 0.52 -6.29 -1.32
N TYR A 60 1.67 -5.70 -1.69
CA TYR A 60 1.74 -4.61 -2.67
C TYR A 60 2.78 -4.90 -3.78
N PRO A 61 2.35 -5.49 -4.90
CA PRO A 61 3.20 -5.70 -6.07
C PRO A 61 3.34 -4.44 -6.92
N GLY A 62 4.51 -4.27 -7.55
CA GLY A 62 4.81 -3.06 -8.34
C GLY A 62 4.83 -1.80 -7.49
N SER A 63 5.20 -1.94 -6.21
CA SER A 63 5.12 -0.86 -5.22
C SER A 63 6.08 0.30 -5.50
N GLY A 64 7.17 0.08 -6.22
CA GLY A 64 8.23 1.06 -6.38
C GLY A 64 8.68 1.61 -5.02
N SER A 65 8.59 2.93 -4.86
CA SER A 65 8.80 3.62 -3.56
C SER A 65 7.50 4.16 -2.95
N ASP A 66 6.33 3.73 -3.42
CA ASP A 66 5.03 4.25 -2.99
C ASP A 66 4.64 3.69 -1.61
N ILE A 67 5.20 4.30 -0.56
CA ILE A 67 4.86 3.96 0.82
C ILE A 67 3.62 4.73 1.31
N LEU A 68 3.28 5.86 0.68
CA LEU A 68 2.26 6.77 1.23
C LEU A 68 0.84 6.32 0.93
N TYR A 69 0.56 5.90 -0.30
CA TYR A 69 -0.78 5.46 -0.68
C TYR A 69 -1.32 4.32 0.19
N PRO A 70 -0.62 3.18 0.35
CA PRO A 70 -1.13 2.11 1.21
C PRO A 70 -1.35 2.60 2.64
N LEU A 71 -0.54 3.51 3.18
CA LEU A 71 -0.74 4.07 4.52
C LEU A 71 -1.99 4.94 4.62
N PHE A 72 -2.26 5.81 3.64
CA PHE A 72 -3.49 6.60 3.60
C PHE A 72 -4.74 5.71 3.51
N PHE A 73 -4.69 4.67 2.67
CA PHE A 73 -5.78 3.71 2.55
C PHE A 73 -6.01 2.92 3.83
N LEU A 74 -4.95 2.40 4.45
CA LEU A 74 -5.05 1.67 5.72
C LEU A 74 -5.61 2.54 6.84
N GLU A 75 -5.15 3.78 6.94
CA GLU A 75 -5.59 4.73 7.96
C GLU A 75 -7.10 4.99 7.89
N HIS A 76 -7.65 5.18 6.68
CA HIS A 76 -9.05 5.58 6.51
C HIS A 76 -9.98 4.38 6.39
N LEU A 77 -9.55 3.32 5.71
CA LEU A 77 -10.42 2.20 5.38
C LEU A 77 -10.44 1.13 6.46
N ILE A 78 -9.42 0.99 7.31
CA ILE A 78 -9.35 -0.14 8.25
C ILE A 78 -9.48 0.36 9.69
N ASN A 79 -10.60 0.03 10.34
CA ASN A 79 -10.85 0.45 11.71
C ASN A 79 -9.91 -0.23 12.72
N ASN A 80 -9.49 0.54 13.73
CA ASN A 80 -8.75 0.06 14.90
C ASN A 80 -7.45 -0.70 14.59
N LEU A 81 -6.86 -0.49 13.41
CA LEU A 81 -5.62 -1.13 13.02
C LEU A 81 -4.44 -0.61 13.88
N LYS A 82 -3.83 -1.49 14.68
CA LYS A 82 -2.70 -1.15 15.55
C LYS A 82 -1.35 -1.54 14.97
N GLN A 83 -1.32 -2.59 14.17
CA GLN A 83 -0.13 -3.10 13.52
C GLN A 83 -0.47 -3.63 12.13
N VAL A 84 0.45 -3.50 11.19
CA VAL A 84 0.34 -4.10 9.85
C VAL A 84 1.72 -4.56 9.36
N THR A 85 1.75 -5.66 8.63
CA THR A 85 2.93 -6.04 7.84
C THR A 85 2.67 -5.68 6.38
N LEU A 86 3.49 -4.82 5.81
CA LEU A 86 3.48 -4.49 4.38
C LEU A 86 4.53 -5.35 3.69
N VAL A 87 4.13 -6.09 2.67
CA VAL A 87 5.04 -6.85 1.81
C VAL A 87 5.07 -6.16 0.45
N PHE A 88 6.12 -5.38 0.23
CA PHE A 88 6.37 -4.68 -1.02
C PHE A 88 7.16 -5.58 -1.94
N ILE A 89 6.65 -5.77 -3.16
CA ILE A 89 7.31 -6.60 -4.18
C ILE A 89 7.56 -5.75 -5.40
N ASP A 90 8.82 -5.66 -5.82
CA ASP A 90 9.22 -4.93 -7.02
C ASP A 90 10.46 -5.56 -7.66
N GLN A 91 10.69 -5.29 -8.94
CA GLN A 91 11.88 -5.78 -9.65
C GLN A 91 13.15 -5.00 -9.25
N ASN A 92 12.99 -3.78 -8.74
CA ASN A 92 14.10 -2.92 -8.34
C ASN A 92 14.09 -2.66 -6.83
N TYR A 93 15.28 -2.46 -6.26
CA TYR A 93 15.42 -2.18 -4.84
C TYR A 93 15.19 -0.70 -4.51
N HIS A 94 13.99 -0.37 -4.01
CA HIS A 94 13.56 1.02 -3.74
C HIS A 94 13.63 1.44 -2.27
N LEU A 95 14.11 0.58 -1.37
CA LEU A 95 14.07 0.84 0.08
C LEU A 95 14.77 2.15 0.48
N ARG A 96 15.84 2.55 -0.23
CA ARG A 96 16.53 3.82 0.03
C ARG A 96 15.61 5.04 -0.18
N MET A 97 14.78 5.02 -1.22
CA MET A 97 13.82 6.10 -1.47
C MET A 97 12.74 6.12 -0.39
N ILE A 98 12.22 4.96 -0.01
CA ILE A 98 11.22 4.83 1.06
C ILE A 98 11.76 5.44 2.36
N LYS A 99 12.98 5.09 2.78
CA LYS A 99 13.61 5.65 3.99
C LYS A 99 13.74 7.17 3.92
N SER A 100 14.12 7.71 2.75
CA SER A 100 14.22 9.16 2.55
C SER A 100 12.85 9.85 2.65
N ILE A 101 11.79 9.26 2.11
CA ILE A 101 10.41 9.77 2.24
C ILE A 101 10.01 9.79 3.72
N LEU A 102 10.27 8.71 4.46
CA LEU A 102 9.96 8.65 5.90
C LEU A 102 10.67 9.75 6.69
N GLU A 103 11.98 9.96 6.46
CA GLU A 103 12.72 11.03 7.12
C GLU A 103 12.22 12.42 6.75
N ASP A 104 11.94 12.67 5.47
CA ASP A 104 11.41 13.95 5.00
C ASP A 104 10.06 14.24 5.67
N LEU A 105 9.25 13.22 5.98
CA LEU A 105 8.01 13.38 6.74
C LEU A 105 8.20 13.45 8.26
N GLY A 106 9.44 13.43 8.76
CA GLY A 106 9.76 13.48 10.19
C GLY A 106 9.60 12.14 10.93
N LEU A 107 9.45 11.03 10.20
CA LEU A 107 9.31 9.70 10.77
C LEU A 107 10.67 9.06 11.02
N SER A 108 10.80 8.39 12.16
CA SER A 108 11.96 7.57 12.49
C SER A 108 11.62 6.10 12.30
N PHE A 109 12.63 5.32 11.95
CA PHE A 109 12.49 3.90 11.70
C PHE A 109 13.62 3.10 12.34
N SER A 110 13.36 1.81 12.56
CA SER A 110 14.36 0.79 12.88
C SER A 110 14.47 -0.22 11.74
N GLU A 111 15.63 -0.89 11.66
CA GLU A 111 15.89 -1.96 10.71
C GLU A 111 16.25 -3.23 11.47
N GLU A 112 15.45 -4.28 11.33
CA GLU A 112 15.62 -5.55 12.04
C GLU A 112 15.25 -6.71 11.13
N ASN A 113 16.13 -7.71 10.99
CA ASN A 113 15.86 -8.94 10.23
C ASN A 113 15.32 -8.70 8.81
N ASN A 114 15.88 -7.73 8.08
CA ASN A 114 15.43 -7.28 6.74
C ASN A 114 14.08 -6.55 6.70
N PHE A 115 13.52 -6.19 7.85
CA PHE A 115 12.33 -5.35 7.93
C PHE A 115 12.67 -3.93 8.30
N LEU A 116 11.94 -2.99 7.71
CA LEU A 116 11.90 -1.59 8.11
C LEU A 116 10.66 -1.37 8.99
N ASN A 117 10.85 -1.01 10.25
CA ASN A 117 9.75 -0.75 11.18
C ASN A 117 9.62 0.74 11.44
N PHE A 118 8.40 1.27 11.46
CA PHE A 118 8.13 2.67 11.78
C PHE A 118 6.70 2.87 12.27
N TYR A 119 6.40 4.03 12.85
CA TYR A 119 5.05 4.41 13.21
C TYR A 119 4.47 5.35 12.15
N TRP A 120 3.28 5.02 11.65
CA TRP A 120 2.41 5.96 10.94
C TRP A 120 1.28 6.36 11.89
N LYS A 121 1.38 7.55 12.51
CA LYS A 121 0.51 7.95 13.61
C LYS A 121 0.51 6.88 14.72
N ASN A 122 -0.62 6.24 14.99
CA ASN A 122 -0.77 5.18 16.00
C ASN A 122 -0.68 3.75 15.42
N LEU A 123 -0.35 3.60 14.12
CA LEU A 123 -0.17 2.33 13.45
C LEU A 123 1.31 1.95 13.42
N LEU A 124 1.65 0.80 14.01
CA LEU A 124 2.97 0.19 13.83
C LEU A 124 3.05 -0.50 12.47
N VAL A 125 3.95 -0.03 11.63
CA VAL A 125 4.17 -0.58 10.28
C VAL A 125 5.45 -1.39 10.29
N LYS A 126 5.35 -2.64 9.84
CA LYS A 126 6.49 -3.50 9.54
C LYS A 126 6.56 -3.70 8.03
N LEU A 127 7.56 -3.13 7.37
CA LEU A 127 7.74 -3.23 5.92
C LEU A 127 8.79 -4.28 5.58
N GLU A 128 8.40 -5.26 4.78
CA GLU A 128 9.27 -6.19 4.07
C GLU A 128 9.37 -5.75 2.61
N PHE A 129 10.59 -5.70 2.07
CA PHE A 129 10.80 -5.39 0.66
C PHE A 129 11.44 -6.59 -0.03
N ILE A 130 10.72 -7.19 -0.96
CA ILE A 130 11.15 -8.35 -1.75
C ILE A 130 11.48 -7.87 -3.16
N VAL A 131 12.75 -8.06 -3.55
CA VAL A 131 13.17 -7.84 -4.94
C VAL A 131 12.83 -9.09 -5.74
N GLY A 132 11.85 -9.01 -6.63
CA GLY A 132 11.41 -10.16 -7.42
C GLY A 132 10.28 -9.86 -8.38
N ASN A 133 9.95 -10.85 -9.20
CA ASN A 133 8.83 -10.78 -10.12
C ASN A 133 7.59 -11.45 -9.50
N ILE A 134 6.56 -10.66 -9.19
CA ILE A 134 5.31 -11.15 -8.58
C ILE A 134 4.67 -12.30 -9.38
N PHE A 135 4.81 -12.31 -10.70
CA PHE A 135 4.20 -13.33 -11.56
C PHE A 135 4.85 -14.72 -11.44
N SER A 136 6.00 -14.81 -10.78
CA SER A 136 6.74 -16.07 -10.57
C SER A 136 6.93 -16.44 -9.10
N LEU A 137 6.51 -15.58 -8.17
CA LEU A 137 6.71 -15.81 -6.74
C LEU A 137 5.58 -16.67 -6.17
N GLU A 138 5.93 -17.56 -5.25
CA GLU A 138 4.94 -18.17 -4.36
C GLU A 138 4.48 -17.12 -3.35
N LEU A 139 3.17 -16.88 -3.31
CA LEU A 139 2.60 -15.83 -2.48
C LEU A 139 2.21 -16.40 -1.11
N PRO A 140 2.51 -15.69 -0.01
CA PRO A 140 1.94 -16.04 1.27
C PRO A 140 0.42 -15.85 1.24
N ALA A 141 -0.29 -16.38 2.24
CA ALA A 141 -1.64 -15.92 2.51
C ALA A 141 -1.59 -14.47 3.02
N PHE A 142 -2.57 -13.65 2.62
CA PHE A 142 -2.63 -12.24 2.99
C PHE A 142 -4.05 -11.78 3.25
N ASP A 143 -4.18 -10.65 3.95
CA ASP A 143 -5.47 -10.09 4.35
C ASP A 143 -5.88 -8.90 3.50
N ILE A 144 -4.90 -8.20 2.92
CA ILE A 144 -5.12 -7.04 2.08
C ILE A 144 -4.27 -7.18 0.81
N TYR A 145 -4.89 -7.04 -0.34
CA TYR A 145 -4.19 -6.82 -1.60
C TYR A 145 -4.32 -5.34 -1.98
N PHE A 146 -3.20 -4.71 -2.30
CA PHE A 146 -3.17 -3.33 -2.74
C PHE A 146 -2.40 -3.24 -4.05
N GLU A 147 -2.98 -2.59 -5.07
CA GLU A 147 -2.23 -2.23 -6.28
C GLU A 147 -2.66 -0.87 -6.81
N ARG A 148 -1.73 -0.20 -7.50
CA ARG A 148 -1.98 1.02 -8.26
C ARG A 148 -1.22 0.99 -9.56
N LYS A 149 -1.82 1.52 -10.64
CA LYS A 149 -1.21 1.62 -11.98
C LYS A 149 -0.58 0.30 -12.48
N PHE A 150 -1.11 -0.85 -12.03
CA PHE A 150 -0.52 -2.17 -12.25
C PHE A 150 -1.18 -2.95 -13.42
N ALA A 151 -2.27 -2.43 -13.97
CA ALA A 151 -3.10 -3.11 -14.99
C ALA A 151 -2.29 -3.64 -16.19
N ILE A 152 -1.41 -2.80 -16.75
CA ILE A 152 -0.60 -3.12 -17.94
C ILE A 152 0.28 -4.36 -17.73
N PHE A 153 0.75 -4.59 -16.50
CA PHE A 153 1.57 -5.75 -16.21
C PHE A 153 0.74 -7.04 -16.11
N LYS A 154 -0.52 -6.95 -15.65
CA LYS A 154 -1.40 -8.11 -15.47
C LYS A 154 -2.03 -8.63 -16.77
N GLU A 155 -2.15 -7.78 -17.79
CA GLU A 155 -2.83 -8.12 -19.06
C GLU A 155 -2.24 -9.38 -19.73
N TYR A 156 -0.95 -9.65 -19.51
CA TYR A 156 -0.24 -10.81 -20.06
C TYR A 156 -0.24 -12.05 -19.14
N HIS A 157 -0.90 -11.97 -17.98
CA HIS A 157 -0.91 -13.01 -16.95
C HIS A 157 -2.36 -13.33 -16.51
N GLU A 158 -3.09 -14.05 -17.36
CA GLU A 158 -4.54 -14.30 -17.20
C GLU A 158 -4.95 -14.93 -15.85
N LEU A 159 -4.08 -15.73 -15.24
CA LEU A 159 -4.34 -16.40 -13.96
C LEU A 159 -3.98 -15.56 -12.73
N TYR A 160 -3.36 -14.39 -12.93
CA TYR A 160 -2.81 -13.60 -11.84
C TYR A 160 -3.88 -13.18 -10.84
N GLU A 161 -5.00 -12.61 -11.29
CA GLU A 161 -6.07 -12.17 -10.40
C GLU A 161 -6.72 -13.32 -9.64
N ALA A 162 -6.85 -14.49 -10.29
CA ALA A 162 -7.35 -15.70 -9.64
C ALA A 162 -6.39 -16.18 -8.56
N ASN A 163 -5.07 -16.16 -8.81
CA ASN A 163 -4.06 -16.51 -7.81
C ASN A 163 -4.10 -15.53 -6.62
N ILE A 164 -4.14 -14.22 -6.87
CA ILE A 164 -4.31 -13.21 -5.81
C ILE A 164 -5.57 -13.50 -5.00
N PHE A 165 -6.71 -13.71 -5.66
CA PHE A 165 -7.96 -14.00 -4.98
C PHE A 165 -7.90 -15.30 -4.16
N ASN A 166 -7.20 -16.33 -4.62
CA ASN A 166 -7.05 -17.60 -3.92
C ASN A 166 -6.18 -17.46 -2.66
N ASN A 167 -5.10 -16.69 -2.73
CA ASN A 167 -4.20 -16.42 -1.60
C ASN A 167 -4.77 -15.40 -0.59
N LEU A 168 -5.77 -14.61 -0.99
CA LEU A 168 -6.48 -13.70 -0.08
C LEU A 168 -7.32 -14.48 0.94
N ASN A 169 -7.17 -14.17 2.22
CA ASN A 169 -7.95 -14.76 3.30
C ASN A 169 -9.44 -14.42 3.16
N VAL A 170 -10.31 -15.31 3.67
CA VAL A 170 -11.75 -15.03 3.77
C VAL A 170 -11.97 -13.82 4.67
N GLY A 171 -12.75 -12.85 4.20
CA GLY A 171 -12.94 -11.55 4.83
C GLY A 171 -11.86 -10.53 4.52
N GLY A 172 -10.81 -10.91 3.77
CA GLY A 172 -9.77 -10.03 3.27
C GLY A 172 -10.26 -9.05 2.20
N ILE A 173 -9.45 -8.02 1.93
CA ILE A 173 -9.84 -6.85 1.14
C ILE A 173 -8.91 -6.70 -0.08
N ILE A 174 -9.50 -6.43 -1.24
CA ILE A 174 -8.80 -6.02 -2.46
C ILE A 174 -9.02 -4.53 -2.65
N ILE A 175 -7.92 -3.79 -2.81
CA ILE A 175 -7.88 -2.37 -3.15
C ILE A 175 -7.08 -2.27 -4.45
N SER A 176 -7.75 -1.96 -5.55
CA SER A 176 -7.13 -2.01 -6.88
C SER A 176 -7.63 -0.88 -7.77
N ASP A 177 -6.74 -0.29 -8.56
CA ASP A 177 -7.11 0.69 -9.59
C ASP A 177 -7.92 0.07 -10.75
N TYR A 178 -7.79 -1.24 -10.96
CA TYR A 178 -8.42 -1.96 -12.08
C TYR A 178 -8.49 -3.48 -11.86
N GLY A 179 -9.46 -4.15 -12.50
CA GLY A 179 -9.47 -5.62 -12.64
C GLY A 179 -10.44 -6.35 -11.73
N PHE A 180 -10.12 -7.58 -11.34
CA PHE A 180 -10.88 -8.46 -10.42
C PHE A 180 -12.37 -8.66 -10.73
N LYS A 181 -12.84 -8.29 -11.93
CA LYS A 181 -14.26 -8.30 -12.33
C LYS A 181 -14.88 -9.71 -12.31
N LYS A 182 -14.04 -10.74 -12.42
CA LYS A 182 -14.44 -12.16 -12.40
C LYS A 182 -14.40 -12.78 -10.99
N CYS A 183 -13.84 -12.07 -10.01
CA CYS A 183 -13.71 -12.56 -8.64
C CYS A 183 -15.00 -12.30 -7.86
N LYS A 184 -15.37 -13.22 -6.97
CA LYS A 184 -16.56 -13.09 -6.13
C LYS A 184 -16.26 -12.21 -4.92
N LEU A 185 -16.31 -10.90 -5.15
CA LEU A 185 -16.08 -9.87 -4.13
C LEU A 185 -17.41 -9.19 -3.75
N GLU A 186 -17.60 -8.94 -2.46
CA GLU A 186 -18.55 -7.92 -2.00
C GLU A 186 -17.98 -6.55 -2.36
N GLN A 187 -18.58 -5.86 -3.31
CA GLN A 187 -18.12 -4.53 -3.73
C GLN A 187 -18.50 -3.48 -2.69
N ILE A 188 -17.52 -2.71 -2.23
CA ILE A 188 -17.69 -1.56 -1.36
C ILE A 188 -17.65 -0.32 -2.25
N GLY A 189 -18.69 0.51 -2.15
CA GLY A 189 -18.77 1.75 -2.93
C GLY A 189 -17.56 2.65 -2.64
N CYS A 190 -16.86 3.06 -3.69
CA CYS A 190 -15.72 3.96 -3.59
C CYS A 190 -15.72 4.99 -4.73
N PRO A 191 -15.22 6.22 -4.48
CA PRO A 191 -15.02 7.22 -5.52
C PRO A 191 -14.05 6.72 -6.61
N LYS A 192 -14.45 6.83 -7.88
CA LYS A 192 -13.66 6.35 -9.02
C LYS A 192 -12.39 7.16 -9.22
N GLU A 193 -12.39 8.41 -8.76
CA GLU A 193 -11.29 9.35 -8.86
C GLU A 193 -10.10 8.98 -7.97
N LEU A 194 -10.25 7.99 -7.08
CA LEU A 194 -9.13 7.38 -6.36
C LEU A 194 -8.27 6.50 -7.27
N SER A 195 -8.80 6.07 -8.42
CA SER A 195 -8.10 5.21 -9.37
C SER A 195 -7.46 6.01 -10.51
N ALA A 196 -6.23 5.63 -10.86
CA ALA A 196 -5.56 6.15 -12.04
C ALA A 196 -6.27 5.81 -13.37
N TYR A 197 -7.14 4.79 -13.38
CA TYR A 197 -7.89 4.33 -14.54
C TYR A 197 -9.39 4.65 -14.46
N GLY A 198 -9.85 5.31 -13.38
CA GLY A 198 -11.27 5.58 -13.15
C GLY A 198 -12.10 4.33 -12.84
N GLU A 199 -11.46 3.23 -12.44
CA GLU A 199 -12.08 1.93 -12.15
C GLU A 199 -11.69 1.41 -10.75
N MET A 200 -11.68 2.30 -9.75
CA MET A 200 -11.32 1.90 -8.39
C MET A 200 -12.20 0.75 -7.89
N ILE A 201 -11.54 -0.26 -7.33
CA ILE A 201 -12.16 -1.43 -6.72
C ILE A 201 -11.74 -1.48 -5.27
N VAL A 202 -12.74 -1.48 -4.39
CA VAL A 202 -12.59 -1.87 -3.00
C VAL A 202 -13.56 -3.01 -2.78
N GLY A 203 -13.06 -4.22 -2.54
CA GLY A 203 -13.89 -5.42 -2.49
C GLY A 203 -13.47 -6.37 -1.38
N ARG A 204 -14.45 -7.00 -0.71
CA ARG A 204 -14.20 -7.99 0.34
C ARG A 204 -14.43 -9.41 -0.16
N LYS A 205 -13.52 -10.33 0.12
CA LYS A 205 -13.70 -11.76 -0.17
C LYS A 205 -14.69 -12.37 0.82
N ILE A 206 -15.78 -12.96 0.34
CA ILE A 206 -16.81 -13.58 1.18
C ILE A 206 -16.56 -15.09 1.38
N THR A 207 -15.95 -15.76 0.39
CA THR A 207 -15.74 -17.22 0.35
C THR A 207 -14.38 -17.56 -0.22
#